data_AF-A0A0C2FY39-F1
#
_entry.id   AF-A0A0C2FY39-F1
#
_cell.length_a   1.000
_cell.length_b   1.000
_cell.length_c   1.000
_cell.angle_alpha   90.00
_cell.angle_beta   90.00
_cell.angle_gamma   90.00
#
_symmetry.space_group_name_H-M   'P 1'
#
loop_
_entity.id
_entity.type
_entity.pdbx_description
1 polymer ?
#
loop_
_entity_poly.entity_id
_entity_poly.type
_entity_poly.pdbx_seq_one_letter_code
_entity_poly.pdbx_strand_id
1 'polypeptide(L)'
;TMAHWFHRNPMKPTEYVKFELKKMLTSEASGKICSELRLRREKLLELFRNAGNDLAEVDKEFNDYLRLFAGFLVDISASAGGDPSKADSKLIPVVRFQWGHSMLGTAATELSDSWFEALNLIECMAMWLLKHAAWVAGKDEVHEYEAKECLSCLRRAAGMFAFVGANL
;
A
#
# COMPACT_ATOMS: atom_id res chain seq x y z
N THR A 1 14.92 -16.29 -27.76
CA THR A 1 14.73 -15.67 -26.44
C THR A 1 13.29 -15.93 -26.01
N MET A 2 13.09 -16.55 -24.84
CA MET A 2 11.76 -16.87 -24.32
C MET A 2 11.30 -15.71 -23.45
N ALA A 3 10.43 -14.84 -23.99
CA ALA A 3 9.74 -13.87 -23.17
C ALA A 3 8.83 -14.62 -22.18
N HIS A 4 8.94 -14.30 -20.89
CA HIS A 4 8.10 -14.92 -19.87
C HIS A 4 6.78 -14.16 -19.78
N TRP A 5 5.71 -14.77 -20.26
CA TRP A 5 4.36 -14.22 -20.11
C TRP A 5 3.78 -14.64 -18.76
N PHE A 6 3.29 -13.69 -17.97
CA PHE A 6 2.42 -14.04 -16.86
C PHE A 6 1.14 -13.21 -16.81
N HIS A 7 0.04 -13.91 -16.55
CA HIS A 7 -1.27 -13.30 -16.31
C HIS A 7 -1.22 -12.31 -15.14
N ARG A 8 -2.02 -11.25 -15.20
CA ARG A 8 -2.12 -10.23 -14.14
C ARG A 8 -3.57 -9.83 -13.93
N ASN A 9 -4.05 -9.95 -12.70
CA ASN A 9 -5.37 -9.44 -12.32
C ASN A 9 -5.35 -7.89 -12.26
N PRO A 10 -6.48 -7.22 -12.47
CA PRO A 10 -6.61 -5.77 -12.25
C PRO A 10 -6.20 -5.36 -10.83
N MET A 11 -5.70 -4.13 -10.66
CA MET A 11 -5.47 -3.57 -9.32
C MET A 11 -6.80 -3.46 -8.57
N LYS A 12 -6.76 -3.58 -7.25
CA LYS A 12 -7.94 -3.38 -6.41
C LYS A 12 -8.37 -1.91 -6.47
N PRO A 13 -9.65 -1.60 -6.76
CA PRO A 13 -10.14 -0.23 -6.69
C PRO A 13 -10.38 0.17 -5.24
N THR A 14 -10.31 1.48 -4.96
CA THR A 14 -10.62 2.05 -3.64
C THR A 14 -11.28 3.40 -3.80
N GLU A 15 -12.11 3.76 -2.83
CA GLU A 15 -12.73 5.08 -2.76
C GLU A 15 -11.72 6.17 -2.38
N TYR A 16 -12.10 7.41 -2.69
CA TYR A 16 -11.36 8.59 -2.29
C TYR A 16 -11.50 8.84 -0.78
N VAL A 17 -10.37 9.09 -0.10
CA VAL A 17 -10.33 9.29 1.35
C VAL A 17 -9.80 10.69 1.66
N LYS A 18 -10.63 11.52 2.31
CA LYS A 18 -10.31 12.91 2.64
C LYS A 18 -9.36 13.09 3.82
N PHE A 19 -9.30 12.12 4.73
CA PHE A 19 -8.62 12.24 6.03
C PHE A 19 -9.08 13.42 6.90
N GLU A 20 -10.33 13.87 6.75
CA GLU A 20 -10.92 14.90 7.61
C GLU A 20 -11.43 14.28 8.92
N LEU A 21 -10.61 14.30 9.97
CA LEU A 21 -10.99 13.78 11.31
C LEU A 21 -11.94 14.74 12.08
N LYS A 22 -12.60 15.67 11.39
CA LYS A 22 -13.56 16.66 11.92
C LYS A 22 -13.04 17.32 13.21
N LYS A 23 -13.83 17.25 14.30
CA LYS A 23 -13.52 17.87 15.61
C LYS A 23 -12.31 17.27 16.32
N MET A 24 -11.71 16.19 15.80
CA MET A 24 -10.48 15.61 16.36
C MET A 24 -9.23 16.40 15.94
N LEU A 25 -9.30 17.15 14.83
CA LEU A 25 -8.22 18.01 14.38
C LEU A 25 -8.30 19.35 15.12
N THR A 26 -7.60 19.46 16.24
CA THR A 26 -7.63 20.65 17.11
C THR A 26 -6.47 21.61 16.85
N SER A 27 -5.49 21.23 16.03
CA SER A 27 -4.31 22.02 15.71
C SER A 27 -4.04 22.09 14.21
N GLU A 28 -3.45 23.20 13.75
CA GLU A 28 -3.04 23.37 12.35
C GLU A 28 -2.07 22.26 11.90
N ALA A 29 -1.18 21.83 12.79
CA ALA A 29 -0.26 20.72 12.53
C ALA A 29 -1.00 19.40 12.25
N SER A 30 -2.04 19.07 13.02
CA SER A 30 -2.87 17.89 12.77
C SER A 30 -3.66 17.98 11.45
N GLY A 31 -4.08 19.19 11.05
CA GLY A 31 -4.70 19.41 9.74
C GLY A 31 -3.72 19.21 8.57
N LYS A 32 -2.48 19.70 8.72
CA LYS A 32 -1.42 19.55 7.71
C LYS A 32 -1.04 18.09 7.48
N ILE A 33 -0.82 17.32 8.56
CA ILE A 33 -0.42 15.90 8.42
C ILE A 33 -1.52 15.06 7.75
N CYS A 34 -2.79 15.32 8.05
CA CYS A 34 -3.91 14.63 7.40
C CYS A 34 -4.01 15.01 5.91
N SER A 35 -3.75 16.28 5.58
CA SER A 35 -3.71 16.74 4.19
C SER A 35 -2.55 16.10 3.42
N GLU A 36 -1.39 15.96 4.06
CA GLU A 36 -0.24 15.28 3.48
C GLU A 36 -0.49 13.77 3.26
N LEU A 37 -1.11 13.09 4.24
CA LEU A 37 -1.53 11.69 4.11
C LEU A 37 -2.41 11.48 2.88
N ARG A 38 -3.40 12.35 2.70
CA ARG A 38 -4.29 12.33 1.55
C ARG A 38 -3.51 12.42 0.23
N LEU A 39 -2.65 13.43 0.10
CA LEU A 39 -1.87 13.66 -1.13
C LEU A 39 -0.90 12.50 -1.42
N ARG A 40 -0.26 11.95 -0.39
CA ARG A 40 0.62 10.79 -0.53
C ARG A 40 -0.13 9.54 -0.97
N ARG A 41 -1.33 9.31 -0.40
CA ARG A 41 -2.21 8.20 -0.81
C ARG A 41 -2.59 8.33 -2.28
N GLU A 42 -3.05 9.50 -2.71
CA GLU A 42 -3.41 9.77 -4.10
C GLU A 42 -2.24 9.52 -5.05
N LYS A 43 -1.06 10.06 -4.72
CA LYS A 43 0.16 9.86 -5.52
C LYS A 43 0.53 8.38 -5.64
N LEU A 44 0.50 7.64 -4.53
CA LEU A 44 0.82 6.21 -4.51
C LEU A 44 -0.17 5.39 -5.36
N LEU A 45 -1.47 5.66 -5.23
CA LEU A 45 -2.51 4.99 -6.02
C LEU A 45 -2.38 5.28 -7.52
N GLU A 46 -1.96 6.49 -7.89
CA GLU A 46 -1.67 6.83 -9.29
C GLU A 46 -0.46 6.05 -9.81
N LEU A 47 0.62 5.95 -9.02
CA LEU A 47 1.79 5.16 -9.39
C LEU A 47 1.45 3.68 -9.64
N PHE A 48 0.48 3.11 -8.91
CA PHE A 48 0.05 1.73 -9.12
C PHE A 48 -0.65 1.48 -10.46
N ARG A 49 -1.10 2.51 -11.16
CA ARG A 49 -1.78 2.37 -12.46
C ARG A 49 -0.83 2.02 -13.60
N ASN A 50 0.46 2.33 -13.46
CA ASN A 50 1.46 2.06 -14.49
C ASN A 50 2.57 1.15 -13.96
N ALA A 51 2.69 -0.04 -14.56
CA ALA A 51 3.71 -1.03 -14.22
C ALA A 51 5.12 -0.64 -14.72
N GLY A 52 5.22 0.30 -15.65
CA GLY A 52 6.50 0.82 -16.16
C GLY A 52 7.10 1.94 -15.33
N ASN A 53 6.46 2.35 -14.22
CA ASN A 53 7.04 3.30 -13.29
C ASN A 53 8.32 2.74 -12.65
N ASP A 54 9.22 3.63 -12.26
CA ASP A 54 10.50 3.27 -11.65
C ASP A 54 10.29 2.57 -10.29
N LEU A 55 10.97 1.44 -10.10
CA LEU A 55 10.83 0.63 -8.88
C LEU A 55 11.24 1.39 -7.63
N ALA A 56 12.32 2.19 -7.70
CA ALA A 56 12.80 2.94 -6.54
C ALA A 56 11.86 4.10 -6.19
N GLU A 57 11.26 4.75 -7.18
CA GLU A 57 10.22 5.77 -6.96
C GLU A 57 8.99 5.16 -6.25
N VAL A 58 8.44 4.07 -6.78
CA VAL A 58 7.26 3.44 -6.18
C VAL A 58 7.55 2.94 -4.77
N ASP A 59 8.73 2.35 -4.55
CA ASP A 59 9.18 1.94 -3.21
C ASP A 59 9.27 3.12 -2.25
N LYS A 60 9.83 4.24 -2.68
CA LYS A 60 9.96 5.43 -1.85
C LYS A 60 8.58 5.96 -1.44
N GLU A 61 7.67 6.14 -2.40
CA GLU A 61 6.34 6.69 -2.11
C GLU A 61 5.48 5.75 -1.28
N PHE A 62 5.61 4.44 -1.50
CA PHE A 62 4.97 3.42 -0.65
C PHE A 62 5.46 3.50 0.80
N ASN A 63 6.78 3.55 1.01
CA ASN A 63 7.37 3.65 2.34
C ASN A 63 7.04 4.98 3.02
N ASP A 64 7.09 6.09 2.29
CA ASP A 64 6.78 7.40 2.84
C ASP A 64 5.30 7.50 3.27
N TYR A 65 4.38 6.93 2.48
CA TYR A 65 2.97 6.81 2.89
C TYR A 65 2.83 5.99 4.18
N LEU A 66 3.38 4.78 4.22
CA LEU A 66 3.22 3.89 5.39
C LEU A 66 3.87 4.47 6.65
N ARG A 67 5.01 5.16 6.53
CA ARG A 67 5.65 5.84 7.66
C ARG A 67 4.76 6.91 8.27
N LEU A 68 4.09 7.68 7.42
CA LEU A 68 3.16 8.71 7.89
C LEU A 68 1.89 8.07 8.46
N PHE A 69 1.40 7.02 7.80
CA PHE A 69 0.19 6.30 8.18
C PHE A 69 0.38 5.45 9.44
N ALA A 70 1.61 5.12 9.83
CA ALA A 70 1.90 4.35 11.04
C ALA A 70 1.32 4.98 12.32
N GLY A 71 1.13 6.30 12.38
CA GLY A 71 0.44 6.96 13.50
C GLY A 71 -1.04 6.57 13.64
N PHE A 72 -1.67 6.06 12.58
CA PHE A 72 -3.01 5.47 12.62
C PHE A 72 -3.02 4.01 13.08
N LEU A 73 -1.86 3.35 13.13
CA LEU A 73 -1.73 1.94 13.46
C LEU A 73 -1.19 1.75 14.87
N VAL A 74 -0.12 2.47 15.23
CA VAL A 74 0.64 2.25 16.46
C VAL A 74 0.63 3.50 17.34
N ASP A 75 0.44 3.31 18.64
CA ASP A 75 0.62 4.36 19.64
C ASP A 75 2.11 4.66 19.85
N ILE A 76 2.51 5.91 19.62
CA ILE A 76 3.90 6.37 19.74
C ILE A 76 4.38 6.28 21.21
N SER A 77 3.47 6.32 22.18
CA SER A 77 3.82 6.18 23.60
C SER A 77 4.20 4.74 23.98
N ALA A 78 3.66 3.74 23.29
CA ALA A 78 4.01 2.33 23.52
C ALA A 78 5.44 2.01 23.06
N SER A 79 5.94 2.70 22.03
CA SER A 79 7.29 2.52 21.50
C SER A 79 8.40 3.21 22.31
N ALA A 80 8.04 4.06 23.28
CA ALA A 80 8.97 4.78 24.17
C ALA A 80 9.05 4.20 25.60
N GLY A 81 8.75 2.91 25.78
CA GLY A 81 8.72 2.24 27.09
C GLY A 81 7.34 2.23 27.75
N GLY A 82 6.27 2.51 26.99
CA GLY A 82 4.89 2.34 27.42
C GLY A 82 4.45 0.88 27.47
N ASP A 83 3.26 0.65 28.03
CA ASP A 83 2.68 -0.68 28.17
C ASP A 83 2.43 -1.32 26.79
N PRO A 84 3.05 -2.46 26.45
CA PRO A 84 2.88 -3.12 25.16
C PRO A 84 1.44 -3.61 24.92
N SER A 85 0.59 -3.68 25.95
CA SER A 85 -0.85 -3.95 25.79
C SER A 85 -1.64 -2.76 25.19
N LYS A 86 -1.01 -1.59 25.06
CA LYS A 86 -1.56 -0.38 24.41
C LYS A 86 -0.80 0.00 23.14
N ALA A 87 -0.27 -0.99 22.41
CA ALA A 87 0.48 -0.76 21.19
C ALA A 87 -0.38 -0.16 20.06
N ASP A 88 -1.70 -0.40 20.07
CA ASP A 88 -2.61 0.04 19.02
C ASP A 88 -2.99 1.52 19.13
N SER A 89 -2.96 2.21 18.00
CA SER A 89 -3.38 3.60 17.93
C SER A 89 -4.89 3.74 18.14
N LYS A 90 -5.28 4.73 18.94
CA LYS A 90 -6.70 5.13 19.09
C LYS A 90 -7.31 5.66 17.80
N LEU A 91 -6.50 5.93 16.78
CA LEU A 91 -6.96 6.41 15.47
C LEU A 91 -7.41 5.28 14.55
N ILE A 92 -7.14 4.00 14.88
CA ILE A 92 -7.51 2.84 14.06
C ILE A 92 -8.95 2.92 13.54
N PRO A 93 -9.98 3.13 14.38
CA PRO A 93 -11.37 3.07 13.91
C PRO A 93 -11.92 4.40 13.36
N VAL A 94 -11.09 5.43 13.24
CA VAL A 94 -11.58 6.80 12.98
C VAL A 94 -11.92 7.03 11.52
N VAL A 95 -11.13 6.46 10.61
CA VAL A 95 -11.32 6.62 9.16
C VAL A 95 -11.94 5.36 8.60
N ARG A 96 -12.90 5.57 7.70
CA ARG A 96 -13.56 4.51 6.96
C ARG A 96 -12.91 4.34 5.60
N PHE A 97 -12.62 3.11 5.24
CA PHE A 97 -11.98 2.74 3.99
C PHE A 97 -12.86 1.74 3.24
N GLN A 98 -12.95 1.90 1.93
CA GLN A 98 -13.64 0.99 1.04
C GLN A 98 -12.67 0.48 -0.02
N TRP A 99 -12.59 -0.84 -0.15
CA TRP A 99 -11.74 -1.52 -1.12
C TRP A 99 -12.54 -2.55 -1.90
N GLY A 100 -12.41 -2.52 -3.22
CA GLY A 100 -12.87 -3.58 -4.09
C GLY A 100 -11.86 -4.73 -4.18
N HIS A 101 -12.24 -5.73 -4.97
CA HIS A 101 -11.43 -6.93 -5.18
C HIS A 101 -10.84 -6.95 -6.59
N SER A 102 -9.69 -7.59 -6.74
CA SER A 102 -9.06 -7.76 -8.05
C SER A 102 -9.83 -8.71 -8.99
N MET A 103 -10.70 -9.57 -8.45
CA MET A 103 -11.38 -10.65 -9.19
C MET A 103 -12.91 -10.71 -9.04
N LEU A 104 -13.52 -9.89 -8.17
CA LEU A 104 -14.96 -9.98 -7.85
C LEU A 104 -15.80 -8.85 -8.48
N GLY A 105 -15.34 -8.28 -9.59
CA GLY A 105 -16.05 -7.23 -10.32
C GLY A 105 -16.26 -5.98 -9.47
N THR A 106 -17.53 -5.61 -9.25
CA THR A 106 -17.92 -4.39 -8.52
C THR A 106 -18.12 -4.61 -7.01
N ALA A 107 -17.89 -5.82 -6.50
CA ALA A 107 -17.97 -6.08 -5.07
C ALA A 107 -16.89 -5.27 -4.32
N ALA A 108 -17.27 -4.71 -3.16
CA ALA A 108 -16.38 -3.97 -2.29
C ALA A 108 -16.70 -4.23 -0.82
N THR A 109 -15.66 -4.15 0.00
CA THR A 109 -15.72 -4.23 1.46
C THR A 109 -15.40 -2.87 2.04
N GLU A 110 -16.22 -2.42 2.99
CA GLU A 110 -16.06 -1.16 3.70
C GLU A 110 -15.83 -1.44 5.19
N LEU A 111 -14.75 -0.91 5.77
CA LEU A 111 -14.44 -1.05 7.20
C LEU A 111 -13.87 0.27 7.75
N SER A 112 -14.24 0.58 8.99
CA SER A 112 -13.59 1.63 9.78
C SER A 112 -12.43 1.02 10.58
N ASP A 113 -11.37 0.66 9.86
CA ASP A 113 -10.18 0.04 10.43
C ASP A 113 -8.95 0.47 9.62
N SER A 114 -7.96 1.05 10.29
CA SER A 114 -6.72 1.50 9.65
C SER A 114 -5.81 0.34 9.26
N TRP A 115 -5.85 -0.80 9.96
CA TRP A 115 -5.14 -2.00 9.53
C TRP A 115 -5.72 -2.53 8.22
N PHE A 116 -7.04 -2.46 8.03
CA PHE A 116 -7.67 -2.81 6.76
C PHE A 116 -7.10 -1.96 5.60
N GLU A 117 -6.95 -0.64 5.76
CA GLU A 117 -6.29 0.19 4.75
C GLU A 117 -4.85 -0.22 4.48
N ALA A 118 -4.04 -0.40 5.54
CA ALA A 118 -2.63 -0.75 5.41
C ALA A 118 -2.45 -2.09 4.67
N LEU A 119 -3.22 -3.11 5.03
CA LEU A 119 -3.16 -4.43 4.42
C LEU A 119 -3.58 -4.39 2.95
N ASN A 120 -4.64 -3.65 2.60
CA ASN A 120 -5.04 -3.51 1.19
C ASN A 120 -3.99 -2.77 0.35
N LEU A 121 -3.31 -1.77 0.90
CA LEU A 121 -2.22 -1.08 0.20
C LEU A 121 -0.96 -1.96 0.06
N ILE A 122 -0.63 -2.76 1.07
CA ILE A 122 0.45 -3.76 0.98
C ILE A 122 0.11 -4.80 -0.10
N GLU A 123 -1.14 -5.27 -0.16
CA GLU A 123 -1.61 -6.16 -1.22
C GLU A 123 -1.50 -5.49 -2.59
N CYS A 124 -1.88 -4.21 -2.72
CA CYS A 124 -1.72 -3.47 -3.97
C CYS A 124 -0.26 -3.31 -4.37
N MET A 125 0.65 -3.05 -3.43
CA MET A 125 2.09 -3.00 -3.71
C MET A 125 2.61 -4.35 -4.19
N ALA A 126 2.17 -5.46 -3.57
CA ALA A 126 2.51 -6.80 -4.02
C ALA A 126 2.01 -7.07 -5.45
N MET A 127 0.77 -6.70 -5.75
CA MET A 127 0.19 -6.79 -7.09
C MET A 127 0.95 -5.94 -8.11
N TRP A 128 1.36 -4.73 -7.72
CA TRP A 128 2.16 -3.85 -8.57
C TRP A 128 3.54 -4.45 -8.84
N LEU A 129 4.24 -4.98 -7.83
CA LEU A 129 5.53 -5.66 -7.98
C LEU A 129 5.42 -6.86 -8.93
N LEU A 130 4.34 -7.65 -8.83
CA LEU A 130 4.07 -8.67 -9.83
C LEU A 130 3.97 -8.03 -11.20
N LYS A 131 3.12 -7.01 -11.41
CA LYS A 131 2.93 -6.35 -12.72
C LYS A 131 4.22 -5.78 -13.28
N HIS A 132 5.02 -5.11 -12.46
CA HIS A 132 6.33 -4.56 -12.83
C HIS A 132 7.27 -5.67 -13.31
N ALA A 133 7.36 -6.79 -12.59
CA ALA A 133 8.14 -7.94 -13.04
C ALA A 133 7.68 -8.52 -14.39
N ALA A 134 6.38 -8.49 -14.72
CA ALA A 134 5.93 -8.86 -16.06
C ALA A 134 6.36 -7.86 -17.11
N TRP A 135 6.22 -6.57 -16.78
CA TRP A 135 6.56 -5.50 -17.70
C TRP A 135 8.05 -5.55 -18.06
N VAL A 136 8.92 -5.76 -17.06
CA VAL A 136 10.37 -5.94 -17.27
C VAL A 136 10.67 -7.23 -18.05
N ALA A 137 10.05 -8.36 -17.68
CA ALA A 137 10.27 -9.65 -18.38
C ALA A 137 9.71 -9.69 -19.81
N GLY A 138 8.83 -8.75 -20.16
CA GLY A 138 8.22 -8.61 -21.49
C GLY A 138 9.01 -7.72 -22.45
N LYS A 139 10.16 -7.15 -22.02
CA LYS A 139 11.06 -6.40 -22.91
C LYS A 139 11.68 -7.34 -23.96
N ASP A 140 11.98 -6.80 -25.14
CA ASP A 140 12.55 -7.57 -26.26
C ASP A 140 13.90 -8.22 -25.91
N GLU A 141 14.73 -7.47 -25.19
CA GLU A 141 15.96 -7.95 -24.57
C GLU A 141 15.89 -7.69 -23.06
N VAL A 142 16.11 -8.75 -22.28
CA VAL A 142 16.15 -8.69 -20.82
C VAL A 142 17.58 -8.95 -20.39
N HIS A 143 18.22 -7.95 -19.82
CA HIS A 143 19.58 -8.07 -19.29
C HIS A 143 19.60 -8.77 -17.93
N GLU A 144 20.77 -9.24 -17.49
CA GLU A 144 20.91 -9.97 -16.22
C GLU A 144 20.43 -9.16 -15.00
N TYR A 145 20.68 -7.84 -14.98
CA TYR A 145 20.22 -6.98 -13.88
C TYR A 145 18.68 -6.88 -13.85
N GLU A 146 18.04 -6.86 -15.01
CA GLU A 146 16.57 -6.85 -15.14
C GLU A 146 15.97 -8.20 -14.75
N ALA A 147 16.64 -9.30 -15.06
CA ALA A 147 16.25 -10.63 -14.58
C ALA A 147 16.35 -10.73 -13.05
N LYS A 148 17.39 -10.14 -12.44
CA LYS A 148 17.52 -10.04 -10.97
C LYS A 148 16.42 -9.18 -10.36
N GLU A 149 16.08 -8.06 -11.00
CA GLU A 149 14.97 -7.20 -10.60
C GLU A 149 13.64 -7.94 -10.63
N CYS A 150 13.32 -8.61 -11.73
CA CYS A 150 12.15 -9.48 -11.85
C CYS A 150 12.06 -10.48 -10.69
N LEU A 151 13.13 -11.23 -10.43
CA LEU A 151 13.17 -12.21 -9.33
C LEU A 151 12.97 -11.54 -7.96
N SER A 152 13.59 -10.39 -7.74
CA SER A 152 13.44 -9.61 -6.50
C SER A 152 12.00 -9.17 -6.30
N CYS A 153 11.36 -8.58 -7.31
CA CYS A 153 9.97 -8.16 -7.28
C CYS A 153 9.02 -9.33 -6.99
N LEU A 154 9.20 -10.49 -7.64
CA LEU A 154 8.39 -11.69 -7.41
C LEU A 154 8.53 -12.20 -5.97
N ARG A 155 9.75 -12.27 -5.43
CA ARG A 155 10.00 -12.70 -4.04
C ARG A 155 9.42 -11.72 -3.02
N ARG A 156 9.58 -10.42 -3.25
CA ARG A 156 9.03 -9.36 -2.40
C ARG A 156 7.50 -9.41 -2.39
N ALA A 157 6.87 -9.55 -3.56
CA ALA A 157 5.43 -9.70 -3.68
C ALA A 157 4.93 -10.94 -2.91
N ALA A 158 5.61 -12.09 -3.05
CA ALA A 158 5.27 -13.29 -2.31
C ALA A 158 5.33 -13.07 -0.78
N GLY A 159 6.37 -12.41 -0.28
CA GLY A 159 6.50 -12.06 1.14
C GLY A 159 5.39 -11.12 1.62
N MET A 160 5.03 -10.11 0.81
CA MET A 160 3.94 -9.20 1.12
C MET A 160 2.57 -9.91 1.15
N PHE A 161 2.28 -10.78 0.18
CA PHE A 161 1.06 -11.59 0.21
C PHE A 161 1.01 -12.54 1.41
N ALA A 162 2.14 -13.17 1.77
CA ALA A 162 2.22 -14.01 2.95
C ALA A 162 1.97 -13.21 4.24
N PHE A 163 2.54 -12.01 4.34
CA PHE A 163 2.28 -11.10 5.46
C PHE A 163 0.81 -10.71 5.54
N VAL A 164 0.21 -10.28 4.42
CA VAL A 164 -1.22 -9.93 4.38
C VAL A 164 -2.09 -11.12 4.75
N GLY A 165 -1.85 -12.30 4.18
CA GLY A 165 -2.61 -13.52 4.48
C GLY A 165 -2.52 -13.98 5.94
N ALA A 166 -1.44 -13.66 6.65
CA ALA A 166 -1.27 -13.96 8.08
C ALA A 166 -1.91 -12.92 9.01
N ASN A 167 -2.31 -11.75 8.50
CA ASN A 167 -2.83 -10.62 9.28
C ASN A 167 -4.20 -10.12 8.79
N LEU A 168 -4.87 -10.87 7.89
CA LEU A 168 -6.23 -10.64 7.42
C LEU A 168 -7.29 -11.13 8.43
#